data_AF-A0A954JK02-F1
#
_entry.id   AF-A0A954JK02-F1
#
_cell.length_a   1.000
_cell.length_b   1.000
_cell.length_c   1.000
_cell.angle_alpha   90.00
_cell.angle_beta   90.00
_cell.angle_gamma   90.00
#
_symmetry.space_group_name_H-M   'P 1'
#
loop_
_entity.id
_entity.type
_entity.pdbx_description
1 polymer ?
#
loop_
_entity_poly.entity_id
_entity_poly.type
_entity_poly.pdbx_seq_one_letter_code
_entity_poly.pdbx_strand_id
1 'polypeptide(L)'
;MFDSSLQRLLTVLIVLAGVSPLLAADTTNEPLNSKGSLPKTTDGRALNLNFEKGDLSDWTATGNAWDQQPVKGGIDQNRPFGGGKKSLHTGEFWIGGYEKLQDGPQGTLTSAPFEVTAPWCSFLVGGGSFEETRVELVNTEDGKVFFKVSGTNQEEMRPAVANLTA
;
A
#
# COMPACT_ATOMS: atom_id res chain seq x y z
N MET A 1 -8.60 -72.60 -6.48
CA MET A 1 -9.30 -71.76 -7.46
C MET A 1 -9.46 -70.40 -6.80
N PHE A 2 -8.74 -69.40 -7.31
CA PHE A 2 -8.55 -68.07 -6.69
C PHE A 2 -9.84 -67.25 -6.75
N ASP A 3 -10.14 -66.45 -5.72
CA ASP A 3 -10.78 -65.13 -5.94
C ASP A 3 -10.56 -64.11 -4.80
N SER A 4 -10.23 -62.89 -5.27
CA SER A 4 -10.23 -61.52 -4.75
C SER A 4 -10.12 -61.24 -3.24
N SER A 5 -8.98 -60.79 -2.74
CA SER A 5 -8.40 -59.42 -2.89
C SER A 5 -9.20 -58.33 -2.15
N LEU A 6 -8.85 -58.18 -0.86
CA LEU A 6 -9.15 -56.98 -0.09
C LEU A 6 -8.39 -55.81 -0.72
N GLN A 7 -9.05 -55.01 -1.56
CA GLN A 7 -8.48 -53.75 -2.05
C GLN A 7 -8.43 -52.76 -0.87
N ARG A 8 -7.27 -52.68 -0.24
CA ARG A 8 -6.91 -51.60 0.68
C ARG A 8 -6.80 -50.32 -0.16
N LEU A 9 -7.77 -49.41 -0.05
CA LEU A 9 -7.58 -48.04 -0.51
C LEU A 9 -6.50 -47.39 0.38
N LEU A 10 -5.29 -47.22 -0.16
CA LEU A 10 -4.32 -46.26 0.35
C LEU A 10 -4.63 -44.90 -0.30
N THR A 11 -5.24 -44.00 0.47
CA THR A 11 -5.30 -42.59 0.09
C THR A 11 -3.92 -41.98 0.32
N VAL A 12 -3.17 -41.74 -0.75
CA VAL A 12 -1.95 -40.92 -0.70
C VAL A 12 -2.40 -39.46 -0.77
N LEU A 13 -2.47 -38.79 0.39
CA LEU A 13 -2.63 -37.33 0.43
C LEU A 13 -1.26 -36.69 0.20
N ILE A 14 -0.94 -36.35 -1.05
CA ILE A 14 0.19 -35.46 -1.34
C ILE A 14 -0.28 -34.03 -1.03
N VAL A 15 -0.03 -33.58 0.19
CA VAL A 15 -0.04 -32.14 0.49
C VAL A 15 1.24 -31.57 -0.11
N LEU A 16 1.19 -31.15 -1.37
CA LEU A 16 2.15 -30.20 -1.90
C LEU A 16 1.88 -28.89 -1.16
N ALA A 17 2.52 -28.71 0.00
CA ALA A 17 2.73 -27.40 0.58
C ALA A 17 3.65 -26.66 -0.39
N GLY A 18 3.07 -26.12 -1.46
CA GLY A 18 3.69 -25.10 -2.26
C GLY A 18 3.87 -23.91 -1.34
N VAL A 19 5.02 -23.83 -0.69
CA VAL A 19 5.49 -22.60 -0.10
C VAL A 19 5.76 -21.70 -1.31
N SER A 20 4.72 -21.03 -1.81
CA SER A 20 4.95 -19.83 -2.60
C SER A 20 5.91 -19.00 -1.77
N PRO A 21 7.11 -18.63 -2.27
CA PRO A 21 7.89 -17.65 -1.57
C PRO A 21 6.96 -16.45 -1.46
N LEU A 22 6.48 -16.16 -0.25
CA LEU A 22 5.89 -14.89 0.06
C LEU A 22 6.96 -13.92 -0.43
N LEU A 23 6.66 -13.16 -1.50
CA LEU A 23 7.57 -12.13 -1.97
C LEU A 23 7.81 -11.26 -0.75
N ALA A 24 8.99 -11.40 -0.13
CA ALA A 24 9.32 -10.66 1.06
C ALA A 24 9.17 -9.19 0.70
N ALA A 25 8.39 -8.45 1.49
CA ALA A 25 8.21 -7.01 1.31
C ALA A 25 9.59 -6.34 1.15
N ASP A 26 9.72 -5.43 0.19
CA ASP A 26 10.99 -4.76 -0.07
C ASP A 26 11.35 -3.86 1.12
N THR A 27 12.42 -4.20 1.83
CA THR A 27 12.81 -3.48 3.05
C THR A 27 13.63 -2.21 2.75
N THR A 28 13.83 -1.84 1.49
CA THR A 28 14.64 -0.67 1.10
C THR A 28 14.19 0.61 1.79
N ASN A 29 12.88 0.77 1.96
CA ASN A 29 12.26 1.95 2.54
C ASN A 29 11.75 1.74 3.98
N GLU A 30 12.07 0.61 4.61
CA GLU A 30 11.69 0.37 6.01
C GLU A 30 12.54 1.25 6.94
N PRO A 31 11.94 1.87 7.97
CA PRO A 31 12.69 2.67 8.93
C PRO A 31 13.67 1.79 9.73
N LEU A 32 14.95 2.15 9.75
CA LEU A 32 15.99 1.37 10.45
C LEU A 32 15.88 1.44 11.98
N ASN A 33 15.52 2.61 12.53
CA ASN A 33 15.61 2.87 13.98
C ASN A 33 14.26 2.79 14.69
N SER A 34 13.21 3.30 14.06
CA SER A 34 11.86 3.33 14.63
C SER A 34 10.87 3.17 13.49
N LYS A 35 10.08 2.09 13.53
CA LYS A 35 9.03 1.82 12.54
C LYS A 35 7.87 2.83 12.60
N GLY A 36 7.89 3.74 13.58
CA GLY A 36 6.75 4.59 13.90
C GLY A 36 5.56 3.78 14.41
N SER A 37 4.42 4.44 14.55
CA SER A 37 3.14 3.82 14.86
C SER A 37 2.07 4.38 13.93
N LEU A 38 1.19 3.52 13.45
CA LEU A 38 0.03 3.97 12.70
C LEU A 38 -0.83 4.90 13.56
N PRO A 39 -1.37 5.99 12.97
CA PRO A 39 -2.38 6.79 13.63
C PRO A 39 -3.56 5.95 14.10
N LYS A 40 -4.19 6.40 15.19
CA LYS A 40 -5.27 5.68 15.85
C LYS A 40 -6.51 6.55 15.93
N THR A 41 -7.65 5.89 15.95
CA THR A 41 -8.92 6.48 16.40
C THR A 41 -8.87 6.81 17.89
N THR A 42 -9.82 7.60 18.37
CA THR A 42 -9.95 7.98 19.79
C THR A 42 -10.13 6.79 20.74
N ASP A 43 -10.73 5.68 20.27
CA ASP A 43 -10.87 4.42 21.01
C ASP A 43 -9.63 3.50 20.88
N GLY A 44 -8.56 3.96 20.22
CA GLY A 44 -7.26 3.28 20.18
C GLY A 44 -7.07 2.26 19.05
N ARG A 45 -8.05 2.10 18.15
CA ARG A 45 -7.92 1.24 16.96
C ARG A 45 -6.97 1.89 15.95
N ALA A 46 -6.02 1.13 15.43
CA ALA A 46 -5.16 1.59 14.34
C ALA A 46 -5.97 1.84 13.07
N LEU A 47 -5.72 2.98 12.43
CA LEU A 47 -6.29 3.35 11.14
C LEU A 47 -5.51 2.66 10.01
N ASN A 48 -6.22 2.28 8.95
CA ASN A 48 -5.64 1.65 7.75
C ASN A 48 -4.99 2.68 6.79
N LEU A 49 -4.13 3.55 7.33
CA LEU A 49 -3.47 4.59 6.52
C LEU A 49 -2.30 4.07 5.69
N ASN A 50 -1.85 2.85 5.95
CA ASN A 50 -0.82 2.16 5.17
C ASN A 50 -1.40 1.13 4.18
N PHE A 51 -2.73 1.04 4.05
CA PHE A 51 -3.43 0.15 3.11
C PHE A 51 -3.29 -1.36 3.36
N GLU A 52 -2.65 -1.78 4.45
CA GLU A 52 -2.35 -3.20 4.71
C GLU A 52 -3.57 -4.06 5.09
N LYS A 53 -4.76 -3.48 5.22
CA LYS A 53 -6.01 -4.26 5.23
C LYS A 53 -6.42 -4.77 3.84
N GLY A 54 -5.77 -4.31 2.78
CA GLY A 54 -6.10 -4.65 1.39
C GLY A 54 -7.36 -3.98 0.87
N ASP A 55 -7.82 -2.91 1.55
CA ASP A 55 -8.97 -2.10 1.17
C ASP A 55 -8.72 -0.62 1.50
N LEU A 56 -9.71 0.23 1.19
CA LEU A 56 -9.72 1.66 1.49
C LEU A 56 -10.45 2.00 2.79
N SER A 57 -10.55 1.05 3.74
CA SER A 57 -11.08 1.35 5.08
C SER A 57 -10.34 2.54 5.68
N ASP A 58 -11.08 3.41 6.39
CA ASP A 58 -10.55 4.66 6.96
C ASP A 58 -10.11 5.71 5.89
N TRP A 59 -10.49 5.54 4.62
CA TRP A 59 -10.34 6.55 3.56
C TRP A 59 -11.68 6.84 2.86
N THR A 60 -11.81 8.06 2.33
CA THR A 60 -12.92 8.50 1.47
C THR A 60 -12.38 8.81 0.09
N ALA A 61 -12.88 8.09 -0.91
CA ALA A 61 -12.52 8.24 -2.31
C ALA A 61 -13.53 9.13 -3.05
N THR A 62 -13.04 10.03 -3.89
CA THR A 62 -13.83 10.75 -4.89
C THR A 62 -13.24 10.53 -6.28
N GLY A 63 -14.08 10.58 -7.32
CA GLY A 63 -13.66 10.26 -8.67
C GLY A 63 -13.38 8.76 -8.87
N ASN A 64 -12.74 8.40 -9.98
CA ASN A 64 -12.55 7.01 -10.42
C ASN A 64 -11.10 6.52 -10.33
N ALA A 65 -10.17 7.33 -9.80
CA ALA A 65 -8.76 6.92 -9.65
C ALA A 65 -8.53 5.80 -8.62
N TRP A 66 -9.52 5.54 -7.77
CA TRP A 66 -9.38 4.64 -6.62
C TRP A 66 -10.09 3.30 -6.82
N ASP A 67 -10.71 3.09 -7.98
CA ASP A 67 -11.35 1.83 -8.30
C ASP A 67 -10.29 0.72 -8.31
N GLN A 68 -10.61 -0.42 -7.68
CA GLN A 68 -9.72 -1.59 -7.58
C GLN A 68 -8.39 -1.34 -6.81
N GLN A 69 -8.34 -0.33 -5.95
CA GLN A 69 -7.23 -0.06 -5.03
C GLN A 69 -7.51 -0.62 -3.62
N PRO A 70 -6.47 -0.88 -2.80
CA PRO A 70 -5.04 -0.85 -3.13
C PRO A 70 -4.60 -2.05 -3.98
N VAL A 71 -3.43 -1.93 -4.60
CA VAL A 71 -2.79 -3.02 -5.34
C VAL A 71 -2.01 -3.91 -4.39
N LYS A 72 -2.12 -5.22 -4.54
CA LYS A 72 -1.30 -6.20 -3.83
C LYS A 72 -0.04 -6.55 -4.63
N GLY A 73 1.12 -6.56 -3.97
CA GLY A 73 2.40 -6.98 -4.55
C GLY A 73 3.10 -5.88 -5.36
N GLY A 74 4.24 -6.21 -5.96
CA GLY A 74 5.03 -5.28 -6.76
C GLY A 74 4.44 -4.99 -8.14
N ILE A 75 5.12 -4.08 -8.87
CA ILE A 75 4.82 -3.76 -10.26
C ILE A 75 4.95 -5.00 -11.15
N ASP A 76 3.92 -5.28 -11.96
CA ASP A 76 3.98 -6.35 -12.96
C ASP A 76 5.05 -6.01 -14.02
N GLN A 77 6.09 -6.84 -14.09
CA GLN A 77 7.21 -6.62 -15.02
C GLN A 77 6.80 -6.73 -16.50
N ASN A 78 5.62 -7.30 -16.79
CA ASN A 78 5.08 -7.42 -18.14
C ASN A 78 4.10 -6.31 -18.51
N ARG A 79 3.70 -5.44 -17.57
CA ARG A 79 2.84 -4.30 -17.90
C ARG A 79 3.59 -3.29 -18.78
N PRO A 80 2.91 -2.48 -19.62
CA PRO A 80 3.57 -1.44 -20.37
C PRO A 80 4.39 -0.52 -19.43
N PHE A 81 5.64 -0.27 -19.82
CA PHE A 81 6.63 0.49 -19.04
C PHE A 81 7.03 -0.11 -17.68
N GLY A 82 6.61 -1.35 -17.36
CA GLY A 82 6.91 -2.02 -16.09
C GLY A 82 8.26 -2.73 -16.02
N GLY A 83 8.88 -3.03 -17.17
CA GLY A 83 10.14 -3.79 -17.22
C GLY A 83 11.27 -3.12 -16.44
N GLY A 84 11.75 -3.79 -15.38
CA GLY A 84 12.83 -3.31 -14.51
C GLY A 84 12.41 -2.29 -13.45
N LYS A 85 11.13 -1.93 -13.39
CA LYS A 85 10.57 -1.00 -12.41
C LYS A 85 10.17 -1.72 -11.13
N LYS A 86 10.32 -1.03 -9.99
CA LYS A 86 9.85 -1.50 -8.69
C LYS A 86 9.11 -0.36 -7.99
N SER A 87 8.03 -0.67 -7.27
CA SER A 87 7.37 0.34 -6.43
C SER A 87 8.15 0.65 -5.15
N LEU A 88 8.93 -0.31 -4.64
CA LEU A 88 9.65 -0.19 -3.36
C LEU A 88 8.74 0.21 -2.18
N HIS A 89 7.46 -0.20 -2.22
CA HIS A 89 6.53 -0.01 -1.12
C HIS A 89 6.90 -0.90 0.07
N THR A 90 6.53 -0.47 1.27
CA THR A 90 6.52 -1.29 2.48
C THR A 90 5.25 -2.13 2.52
N GLY A 91 5.33 -3.36 3.06
CA GLY A 91 4.16 -4.23 3.21
C GLY A 91 3.77 -4.98 1.94
N GLU A 92 2.50 -5.38 1.85
CA GLU A 92 1.94 -6.07 0.68
C GLU A 92 1.09 -5.18 -0.21
N PHE A 93 0.58 -4.06 0.31
CA PHE A 93 -0.40 -3.23 -0.36
C PHE A 93 0.05 -1.78 -0.51
N TRP A 94 -0.31 -1.16 -1.63
CA TRP A 94 0.01 0.23 -1.92
C TRP A 94 -0.96 0.81 -2.96
N ILE A 95 -1.01 2.14 -3.05
CA ILE A 95 -1.77 2.82 -4.10
C ILE A 95 -0.92 2.89 -5.37
N GLY A 96 -1.27 2.06 -6.35
CA GLY A 96 -0.63 2.02 -7.66
C GLY A 96 -1.58 2.52 -8.73
N GLY A 97 -1.57 3.83 -9.00
CA GLY A 97 -2.51 4.47 -9.93
C GLY A 97 -2.48 3.86 -11.34
N TYR A 98 -1.30 3.55 -11.85
CA TYR A 98 -1.14 2.96 -13.18
C TYR A 98 -1.66 1.51 -13.29
N GLU A 99 -1.50 0.72 -12.22
CA GLU A 99 -1.51 -0.76 -12.30
C GLU A 99 -2.84 -1.36 -12.80
N LYS A 100 -3.97 -0.74 -12.45
CA LYS A 100 -5.31 -1.21 -12.84
C LYS A 100 -5.96 -0.36 -13.92
N LEU A 101 -5.74 0.95 -13.88
CA LEU A 101 -6.52 1.91 -14.65
C LEU A 101 -5.66 2.86 -15.50
N GLN A 102 -4.33 2.70 -15.50
CA GLN A 102 -3.37 3.64 -16.11
C GLN A 102 -3.49 5.06 -15.50
N ASP A 103 -2.93 6.07 -16.17
CA ASP A 103 -2.82 7.43 -15.61
C ASP A 103 -3.99 8.36 -15.96
N GLY A 104 -5.03 7.83 -16.61
CA GLY A 104 -6.20 8.62 -17.04
C GLY A 104 -7.16 9.04 -15.92
N PRO A 105 -7.54 8.14 -14.99
CA PRO A 105 -8.47 8.44 -13.91
C PRO A 105 -8.02 9.56 -12.98
N GLN A 106 -8.99 10.24 -12.37
CA GLN A 106 -8.74 11.35 -11.45
C GLN A 106 -9.61 11.23 -10.21
N GLY A 107 -9.18 11.86 -9.12
CA GLY A 107 -9.88 11.81 -7.85
C GLY A 107 -9.08 12.33 -6.67
N THR A 108 -9.69 12.29 -5.49
CA THR A 108 -9.02 12.52 -4.21
C THR A 108 -9.25 11.34 -3.27
N LEU A 109 -8.22 10.95 -2.54
CA LEU A 109 -8.30 9.94 -1.49
C LEU A 109 -7.97 10.63 -0.16
N THR A 110 -8.98 10.80 0.70
CA THR A 110 -8.87 11.54 1.96
C THR A 110 -8.96 10.58 3.14
N SER A 111 -7.99 10.59 4.04
CA SER A 111 -8.04 9.72 5.22
C SER A 111 -9.10 10.19 6.21
N ALA A 112 -9.53 9.30 7.10
CA ALA A 112 -10.16 9.69 8.34
C ALA A 112 -9.23 10.65 9.11
N PRO A 113 -9.77 11.66 9.81
CA PRO A 113 -8.97 12.54 10.65
C PRO A 113 -8.42 11.74 11.84
N PHE A 114 -7.26 12.17 12.34
CA PHE A 114 -6.59 11.52 13.48
C PHE A 114 -5.85 12.53 14.33
N GLU A 115 -5.65 12.20 15.59
CA GLU A 115 -4.87 13.01 16.52
C GLU A 115 -3.37 12.85 16.23
N VAL A 116 -2.67 13.99 16.15
CA VAL A 116 -1.21 14.01 16.06
C VAL A 116 -0.63 13.68 17.43
N THR A 117 -0.02 12.50 17.53
CA THR A 117 0.57 11.99 18.79
C THR A 117 2.10 11.96 18.77
N ALA A 118 2.71 12.39 17.66
CA ALA A 118 4.14 12.41 17.46
C ALA A 118 4.55 13.67 16.67
N PRO A 119 5.78 14.19 16.87
CA PRO A 119 6.23 15.40 16.19
C PRO A 119 6.54 15.20 14.69
N TRP A 120 6.63 13.95 14.22
CA TRP A 120 6.98 13.63 12.84
C TRP A 120 6.09 12.51 12.32
N CYS A 121 5.77 12.56 11.03
CA CYS A 121 5.29 11.38 10.29
C CYS A 121 6.14 11.14 9.05
N SER A 122 6.06 9.92 8.55
CA SER A 122 6.65 9.53 7.28
C SER A 122 5.68 8.68 6.46
N PHE A 123 5.76 8.80 5.15
CA PHE A 123 5.06 7.96 4.18
C PHE A 123 5.92 7.84 2.91
N LEU A 124 5.56 6.92 2.02
CA LEU A 124 6.24 6.77 0.74
C LEU A 124 5.48 7.51 -0.36
N VAL A 125 6.21 8.19 -1.24
CA VAL A 125 5.65 8.88 -2.41
C VAL A 125 6.48 8.57 -3.65
N GLY A 126 5.79 8.24 -4.74
CA GLY A 126 6.34 8.04 -6.09
C GLY A 126 5.45 8.76 -7.11
N GLY A 127 5.48 8.32 -8.36
CA GLY A 127 4.62 8.83 -9.43
C GLY A 127 5.01 10.21 -9.95
N GLY A 128 4.03 10.92 -10.52
CA GLY A 128 4.20 12.19 -11.22
C GLY A 128 4.69 13.35 -10.35
N SER A 129 5.42 14.29 -10.96
CA SER A 129 5.97 15.47 -10.30
C SER A 129 5.14 16.75 -10.48
N PHE A 130 3.85 16.60 -10.82
CA PHE A 130 2.95 17.73 -11.07
C PHE A 130 2.38 18.30 -9.77
N GLU A 131 2.00 19.57 -9.79
CA GLU A 131 1.36 20.23 -8.64
C GLU A 131 0.00 19.59 -8.34
N GLU A 132 -0.70 19.08 -9.36
CA GLU A 132 -2.00 18.45 -9.24
C GLU A 132 -1.92 17.01 -8.71
N THR A 133 -0.75 16.36 -8.83
CA THR A 133 -0.51 14.97 -8.40
C THR A 133 0.38 14.96 -7.18
N ARG A 134 -0.23 15.04 -6.00
CA ARG A 134 0.47 15.29 -4.74
C ARG A 134 -0.21 14.65 -3.54
N VAL A 135 0.55 14.54 -2.45
CA VAL A 135 0.05 14.28 -1.11
C VAL A 135 0.09 15.59 -0.32
N GLU A 136 -0.96 15.86 0.45
CA GLU A 136 -1.06 17.00 1.34
C GLU A 136 -1.33 16.53 2.78
N LEU A 137 -0.74 17.22 3.75
CA LEU A 137 -1.19 17.18 5.14
C LEU A 137 -1.92 18.48 5.46
N VAL A 138 -3.12 18.33 6.00
CA VAL A 138 -4.09 19.41 6.17
C VAL A 138 -4.49 19.48 7.63
N ASN A 139 -4.48 20.67 8.20
CA ASN A 139 -5.04 20.90 9.52
C ASN A 139 -6.58 20.87 9.41
N THR A 140 -7.22 20.01 10.20
CA THR A 140 -8.67 19.80 10.14
C THR A 140 -9.49 20.94 10.75
N GLU A 141 -8.88 21.79 11.60
CA GLU A 141 -9.56 22.92 12.24
C GLU A 141 -9.78 24.09 11.28
N ASP A 142 -8.77 24.43 10.48
CA ASP A 142 -8.77 25.60 9.59
C ASP A 142 -8.71 25.25 8.09
N GLY A 143 -8.55 23.97 7.76
CA GLY A 143 -8.43 23.49 6.38
C GLY A 143 -7.10 23.85 5.70
N LYS A 144 -6.11 24.33 6.45
CA LYS A 144 -4.84 24.79 5.88
C LYS A 144 -3.92 23.62 5.56
N VAL A 145 -3.45 23.57 4.32
CA VAL A 145 -2.34 22.69 3.90
C VAL A 145 -1.05 23.21 4.52
N PHE A 146 -0.40 22.41 5.37
CA PHE A 146 0.88 22.76 6.00
C PHE A 146 2.05 21.91 5.51
N PHE A 147 1.77 20.81 4.80
CA PHE A 147 2.78 20.00 4.12
C PHE A 147 2.25 19.56 2.76
N LYS A 148 3.13 19.57 1.76
CA LYS A 148 2.81 19.19 0.37
C LYS A 148 4.02 18.51 -0.26
N VAL A 149 3.79 17.40 -0.96
CA VAL A 149 4.84 16.70 -1.71
C VAL A 149 4.28 15.99 -2.94
N SER A 150 5.01 16.04 -4.06
CA SER A 150 4.72 15.27 -5.28
C SER A 150 5.80 14.21 -5.52
N GLY A 151 5.54 13.29 -6.43
CA GLY A 151 6.53 12.34 -6.92
C GLY A 151 7.65 12.99 -7.73
N THR A 152 8.54 12.16 -8.28
CA THR A 152 9.70 12.62 -9.06
C THR A 152 9.71 12.06 -10.50
N ASN A 153 8.52 11.73 -11.03
CA ASN A 153 8.32 10.98 -12.27
C ASN A 153 9.03 9.62 -12.23
N GLN A 154 8.89 8.91 -11.10
CA GLN A 154 9.49 7.59 -10.89
C GLN A 154 8.50 6.65 -10.23
N GLU A 155 8.56 5.38 -10.60
CA GLU A 155 7.73 4.31 -10.03
C GLU A 155 8.20 3.95 -8.62
N GLU A 156 9.52 4.00 -8.40
CA GLU A 156 10.16 3.77 -7.12
C GLU A 156 9.73 4.84 -6.11
N MET A 157 8.93 4.44 -5.13
CA MET A 157 8.50 5.32 -4.05
C MET A 157 9.69 5.63 -3.11
N ARG A 158 9.67 6.82 -2.52
CA ARG A 158 10.70 7.29 -1.58
C ARG A 158 10.07 7.85 -0.32
N PRO A 159 10.77 7.80 0.83
CA PRO A 159 10.28 8.39 2.06
C PRO A 159 10.13 9.92 1.93
N ALA A 160 8.94 10.41 2.26
CA ALA A 160 8.69 11.79 2.64
C ALA A 160 8.53 11.85 4.17
N VAL A 161 9.11 12.88 4.80
CA VAL A 161 9.04 13.09 6.25
C VAL A 161 8.54 14.50 6.50
N ALA A 162 7.53 14.64 7.35
CA ALA A 162 6.90 15.92 7.67
C ALA A 162 7.00 16.22 9.17
N ASN A 163 7.29 17.48 9.50
CA ASN A 163 7.15 18.00 10.85
C ASN A 163 5.68 18.30 11.12
N LEU A 164 5.13 17.70 12.17
CA LEU A 164 3.74 17.89 12.58
C LEU A 164 3.56 18.94 13.68
N THR A 165 4.65 19.54 14.17
CA THR A 165 4.61 20.59 15.20
C THR A 165 4.73 22.01 14.66
N ALA A 166 4.67 22.17 13.33
CA ALA A 166 4.96 23.43 12.64
C ALA A 166 3.77 24.40 12.61
#